data_AF-A0A2E0CEN4-F1
#
_entry.id   AF-A0A2E0CEN4-F1
#
_cell.length_a   1.000
_cell.length_b   1.000
_cell.length_c   1.000
_cell.angle_alpha   90.00
_cell.angle_beta   90.00
_cell.angle_gamma   90.00
#
_symmetry.space_group_name_H-M   'P 1'
#
loop_
_entity.id
_entity.type
_entity.pdbx_description
1 polymer ?
#
loop_
_entity_poly.entity_id
_entity_poly.type
_entity_poly.pdbx_seq_one_letter_code
_entity_poly.pdbx_strand_id
1 'polypeptide(L)'
;MKLATTIYVVICILAIDAIYADSDINELKSSSNYYISTIKNEFLSIKNKIISPYNKKQFPYESFLDSLYFLSEKLDTQRKNMFSNLRGLDLTSKDIQFFDNLNKDSVLLYNIINRFGRIYHSYLSYDKTNKDYSFEQFTLEMKNLLVLEQFFFKKN
;
A
#
# COMPACT_ATOMS: atom_id res chain seq x y z
N MET A 1 -32.81 -15.56 -43.00
CA MET A 1 -32.01 -14.32 -42.82
C MET A 1 -32.07 -13.73 -41.42
N LYS A 2 -33.24 -13.58 -40.77
CA LYS A 2 -33.34 -12.93 -39.43
C LYS A 2 -32.49 -13.56 -38.32
N LEU A 3 -32.43 -14.89 -38.22
CA LEU A 3 -31.74 -15.59 -37.11
C LEU A 3 -30.21 -15.34 -37.09
N ALA A 4 -29.56 -15.39 -38.25
CA ALA A 4 -28.13 -15.16 -38.37
C ALA A 4 -27.75 -13.71 -38.00
N THR A 5 -28.58 -12.74 -38.40
CA THR A 5 -28.40 -11.33 -38.04
C THR A 5 -28.58 -11.11 -36.54
N THR A 6 -29.57 -11.76 -35.91
CA THR A 6 -29.77 -11.68 -34.45
C THR A 6 -28.59 -12.28 -33.68
N ILE A 7 -28.09 -13.45 -34.08
CA ILE A 7 -26.91 -14.07 -33.45
C ILE A 7 -25.68 -13.16 -33.58
N TYR A 8 -25.47 -12.56 -34.75
CA TYR A 8 -24.33 -11.67 -34.98
C TYR A 8 -24.39 -10.43 -34.08
N VAL A 9 -25.56 -9.81 -33.93
CA VAL A 9 -25.76 -8.66 -33.04
C VAL A 9 -25.48 -9.03 -31.58
N VAL A 10 -25.96 -10.18 -31.11
CA VAL A 10 -25.68 -10.65 -29.74
C VAL A 10 -24.18 -10.87 -29.51
N ILE A 11 -23.47 -11.47 -30.47
CA ILE A 11 -22.01 -11.64 -30.38
C ILE A 11 -21.30 -10.29 -30.32
N CYS A 12 -21.71 -9.31 -31.13
CA CYS A 12 -21.12 -7.97 -31.10
C CYS A 12 -21.35 -7.26 -29.77
N ILE A 13 -22.55 -7.36 -29.18
CA ILE A 13 -22.86 -6.76 -27.87
C ILE A 13 -21.99 -7.41 -26.79
N LEU A 14 -21.93 -8.74 -26.74
CA LEU A 14 -21.10 -9.46 -25.77
C LEU A 14 -19.59 -9.14 -25.92
N ALA A 15 -19.11 -8.95 -27.15
CA ALA A 15 -17.73 -8.56 -27.40
C ALA A 15 -17.44 -7.13 -26.93
N ILE A 16 -18.38 -6.19 -27.14
CA ILE A 16 -18.25 -4.81 -26.66
C ILE A 16 -18.26 -4.78 -25.13
N ASP A 17 -19.18 -5.48 -24.48
CA ASP A 17 -19.25 -5.57 -23.02
C ASP A 17 -17.96 -6.15 -22.41
N ALA A 18 -17.38 -7.18 -23.04
CA ALA A 18 -16.11 -7.76 -22.63
C ALA A 18 -14.94 -6.77 -22.77
N ILE A 19 -14.91 -5.96 -23.84
CA ILE A 19 -13.87 -4.93 -24.05
C ILE A 19 -13.97 -3.84 -22.98
N TYR A 20 -15.18 -3.38 -22.66
CA TYR A 20 -15.39 -2.39 -21.60
C TYR A 20 -14.96 -2.93 -20.23
N ALA A 21 -15.36 -4.16 -19.89
CA ALA A 21 -14.94 -4.80 -18.64
C ALA A 21 -13.41 -4.94 -18.52
N ASP A 22 -12.71 -5.31 -19.60
CA ASP A 22 -11.24 -5.40 -19.59
C ASP A 22 -10.57 -4.02 -19.44
N SER A 23 -11.13 -2.98 -20.06
CA SER A 23 -10.68 -1.59 -19.87
C SER A 23 -10.79 -1.16 -18.40
N ASP A 24 -11.94 -1.41 -17.77
CA ASP A 24 -12.20 -1.06 -16.37
C ASP A 24 -11.24 -1.79 -15.42
N ILE A 25 -10.99 -3.09 -15.66
CA ILE A 25 -10.06 -3.88 -14.87
C ILE A 25 -8.62 -3.35 -15.03
N ASN A 26 -8.19 -3.03 -16.25
CA ASN A 26 -6.81 -2.56 -16.49
C ASN A 26 -6.57 -1.16 -15.91
N GLU A 27 -7.57 -0.28 -15.92
CA GLU A 27 -7.52 1.00 -15.22
C GLU A 27 -7.42 0.81 -13.70
N LEU A 28 -8.20 -0.11 -13.13
CA LEU A 28 -8.12 -0.46 -11.69
C LEU A 28 -6.75 -1.02 -11.31
N LYS A 29 -6.16 -1.89 -12.13
CA LYS A 29 -4.80 -2.40 -11.91
C LYS A 29 -3.77 -1.27 -11.86
N SER A 30 -3.82 -0.40 -12.87
CA SER A 30 -2.86 0.69 -13.04
C SER A 30 -2.96 1.71 -11.91
N SER A 31 -4.18 2.15 -11.59
CA SER A 31 -4.45 3.11 -10.51
C SER A 31 -4.06 2.56 -9.14
N SER A 32 -4.41 1.30 -8.83
CA SER A 32 -4.09 0.67 -7.55
C SER A 32 -2.58 0.51 -7.37
N ASN A 33 -1.87 0.08 -8.42
CA ASN A 33 -0.42 -0.08 -8.38
C ASN A 33 0.33 1.26 -8.24
N TYR A 34 -0.12 2.27 -8.98
CA TYR A 34 0.39 3.64 -8.85
C TYR A 34 0.20 4.18 -7.42
N TYR A 35 -0.95 3.89 -6.81
CA TYR A 35 -1.24 4.34 -5.46
C TYR A 35 -0.28 3.75 -4.43
N ILE A 36 -0.08 2.44 -4.46
CA ILE A 36 0.85 1.75 -3.53
C ILE A 36 2.27 2.28 -3.71
N SER A 37 2.69 2.51 -4.96
CA SER A 37 3.99 3.12 -5.27
C SER A 37 4.11 4.53 -4.68
N THR A 38 3.06 5.34 -4.77
CA THR A 38 3.00 6.68 -4.18
C THR A 38 3.11 6.63 -2.66
N ILE A 39 2.35 5.75 -2.00
CA ILE A 39 2.41 5.56 -0.53
C ILE A 39 3.81 5.11 -0.09
N LYS A 40 4.44 4.18 -0.83
CA LYS A 40 5.81 3.74 -0.59
C LYS A 40 6.79 4.92 -0.63
N ASN A 41 6.68 5.78 -1.65
CA ASN A 41 7.55 6.94 -1.80
C ASN A 41 7.31 8.00 -0.71
N GLU A 42 6.05 8.26 -0.35
CA GLU A 42 5.67 9.12 0.78
C GLU A 42 6.28 8.59 2.10
N PHE A 43 6.16 7.29 2.36
CA PHE A 43 6.77 6.64 3.53
C PHE A 43 8.28 6.83 3.56
N LEU A 44 8.98 6.54 2.46
CA LEU A 44 10.43 6.69 2.39
C LEU A 44 10.86 8.14 2.61
N SER A 45 10.11 9.12 2.08
CA SER A 45 10.35 10.54 2.32
C SER A 45 10.21 10.90 3.80
N ILE A 46 9.14 10.47 4.47
CA ILE A 46 8.92 10.69 5.90
C ILE A 46 10.04 10.02 6.73
N LYS A 47 10.33 8.75 6.45
CA LYS A 47 11.39 8.00 7.12
C LYS A 47 12.74 8.69 7.00
N ASN A 48 13.12 9.11 5.80
CA ASN A 48 14.37 9.82 5.54
C ASN A 48 14.45 11.14 6.32
N LYS A 49 13.32 11.84 6.47
CA LYS A 49 13.26 13.04 7.31
C LYS A 49 13.47 12.72 8.79
N ILE A 50 12.88 11.65 9.30
CA ILE A 50 13.02 11.25 10.71
C ILE A 50 14.46 10.83 11.04
N ILE A 51 15.10 10.02 10.18
CA ILE A 51 16.47 9.54 10.43
C ILE A 51 17.54 10.59 10.12
N SER A 52 17.19 11.67 9.41
CA SER A 52 18.14 12.71 9.05
C SER A 52 18.69 13.42 10.29
N PRO A 53 20.03 13.49 10.44
CA PRO A 53 20.64 14.19 11.57
C PRO A 53 20.34 15.70 11.57
N TYR A 54 19.93 16.26 10.42
CA TYR A 54 19.66 17.68 10.23
C TYR A 54 18.25 18.11 10.64
N ASN A 55 17.30 17.17 10.84
CA ASN A 55 15.90 17.50 11.10
C ASN A 55 15.52 17.64 12.58
N LYS A 56 16.45 17.40 13.52
CA LYS A 56 16.19 17.49 14.98
C LYS A 56 15.69 18.86 15.47
N LYS A 57 15.79 19.93 14.66
CA LYS A 57 15.39 21.30 15.03
C LYS A 57 14.20 21.88 14.26
N GLN A 58 13.78 21.30 13.14
CA GLN A 58 12.88 21.97 12.18
C GLN A 58 11.44 21.44 12.15
N PHE A 59 11.18 20.22 12.62
CA PHE A 59 9.84 19.61 12.54
C PHE A 59 9.41 19.03 13.89
N PRO A 60 8.19 19.33 14.38
CA PRO A 60 7.70 18.78 15.63
C PRO A 60 7.48 17.27 15.49
N TYR A 61 8.00 16.49 16.43
CA TYR A 61 8.01 15.03 16.36
C TYR A 61 6.61 14.39 16.28
N GLU A 62 5.62 14.99 16.94
CA GLU A 62 4.20 14.56 16.86
C GLU A 62 3.68 14.58 15.42
N SER A 63 4.07 15.58 14.63
CA SER A 63 3.65 15.70 13.23
C SER A 63 4.13 14.53 12.35
N PHE A 64 5.26 13.90 12.70
CA PHE A 64 5.76 12.74 11.97
C PHE A 64 5.00 11.45 12.32
N LEU A 65 4.62 11.27 13.59
CA LEU A 65 3.79 10.15 13.99
C LEU A 65 2.39 10.26 13.37
N ASP A 66 1.80 11.45 13.37
CA ASP A 66 0.54 11.73 12.68
C ASP A 66 0.66 11.46 11.18
N SER A 67 1.76 11.90 10.55
CA SER A 67 2.00 11.64 9.12
C SER A 67 2.07 10.14 8.81
N LEU A 68 2.72 9.34 9.65
CA LEU A 68 2.78 7.88 9.48
C LEU A 68 1.40 7.24 9.70
N TYR A 69 0.65 7.71 10.70
CA TYR A 69 -0.70 7.24 10.96
C TYR A 69 -1.63 7.51 9.76
N PHE A 70 -1.71 8.76 9.30
CA PHE A 70 -2.51 9.14 8.14
C PHE A 70 -2.12 8.35 6.89
N LEU A 71 -0.82 8.11 6.68
CA LEU A 71 -0.35 7.32 5.55
C LEU A 71 -0.84 5.86 5.63
N SER A 72 -0.85 5.27 6.82
CA SER A 72 -1.34 3.91 7.03
C SER A 72 -2.86 3.78 6.86
N GLU A 73 -3.64 4.76 7.34
CA GLU A 73 -5.09 4.85 7.16
C GLU A 73 -5.46 5.04 5.68
N LYS A 74 -4.71 5.91 5.00
CA LYS A 74 -4.84 6.18 3.56
C LYS A 74 -4.63 4.88 2.75
N LEU A 75 -3.63 4.08 3.11
CA LEU A 75 -3.38 2.78 2.48
C LEU A 75 -4.48 1.76 2.76
N ASP A 76 -4.95 1.64 4.00
CA ASP A 76 -6.02 0.70 4.34
C ASP A 76 -7.36 1.06 3.67
N THR A 77 -7.66 2.37 3.59
CA THR A 77 -8.83 2.87 2.87
C THR A 77 -8.77 2.50 1.39
N GLN A 78 -7.63 2.69 0.72
CA GLN A 78 -7.52 2.28 -0.69
C GLN A 78 -7.60 0.77 -0.89
N ARG A 79 -7.03 -0.02 0.02
CA ARG A 79 -7.15 -1.47 -0.02
C ARG A 79 -8.62 -1.90 0.01
N LYS A 80 -9.43 -1.30 0.90
CA LYS A 80 -10.88 -1.52 0.97
C LYS A 80 -11.59 -1.08 -0.32
N ASN A 81 -11.26 0.11 -0.85
CA ASN A 81 -11.85 0.63 -2.08
C ASN A 81 -11.53 -0.25 -3.29
N MET A 82 -10.29 -0.73 -3.40
CA MET A 82 -9.88 -1.67 -4.44
C MET A 82 -10.78 -2.90 -4.45
N PHE A 83 -10.98 -3.56 -3.31
CA PHE A 83 -11.89 -4.72 -3.23
C PHE A 83 -13.35 -4.37 -3.49
N SER A 84 -13.79 -3.19 -3.08
CA SER A 84 -15.15 -2.71 -3.39
C SER A 84 -15.34 -2.53 -4.89
N ASN A 85 -14.34 -1.99 -5.60
CA ASN A 85 -14.39 -1.75 -7.03
C ASN A 85 -14.30 -3.02 -7.86
N LEU A 86 -13.71 -4.09 -7.30
CA LEU A 86 -13.72 -5.41 -7.92
C LEU A 86 -15.10 -6.09 -7.90
N ARG A 87 -16.01 -5.62 -7.04
CA ARG A 87 -17.32 -6.24 -6.85
C ARG A 87 -18.18 -6.03 -8.10
N GLY A 88 -18.53 -7.12 -8.76
CA GLY A 88 -19.38 -7.10 -9.95
C GLY A 88 -18.62 -7.03 -11.27
N LEU A 89 -17.29 -7.02 -11.24
CA LEU A 89 -16.46 -7.22 -12.42
C LEU A 89 -16.27 -8.72 -12.69
N ASP A 90 -16.23 -9.08 -13.97
CA ASP A 90 -15.89 -10.44 -14.38
C ASP A 90 -14.37 -10.61 -14.37
N LEU A 91 -13.84 -11.19 -13.30
CA LEU A 91 -12.40 -11.30 -13.06
C LEU A 91 -11.86 -12.62 -13.61
N THR A 92 -10.82 -12.53 -14.42
CA THR A 92 -10.04 -13.72 -14.78
C THR A 92 -9.18 -14.18 -13.61
N SER A 93 -8.71 -15.43 -13.67
CA SER A 93 -7.73 -15.95 -12.70
C SER A 93 -6.46 -15.08 -12.61
N LYS A 94 -6.03 -14.49 -13.72
CA LYS A 94 -4.87 -13.58 -13.76
C LYS A 94 -5.16 -12.28 -13.00
N ASP A 95 -6.37 -11.75 -13.11
CA ASP A 95 -6.79 -10.54 -12.41
C ASP A 95 -6.84 -10.79 -10.91
N ILE A 96 -7.44 -11.91 -10.50
CA ILE A 96 -7.49 -12.33 -9.09
C ILE A 96 -6.07 -12.45 -8.53
N GLN A 97 -5.16 -13.12 -9.24
CA GLN A 97 -3.77 -13.28 -8.82
C GLN A 97 -3.06 -11.92 -8.70
N PHE A 98 -3.31 -11.01 -9.63
CA PHE A 98 -2.75 -9.65 -9.58
C PHE A 98 -3.21 -8.90 -8.33
N PHE A 99 -4.52 -8.83 -8.08
CA PHE A 99 -5.06 -8.11 -6.92
C PHE A 99 -4.71 -8.77 -5.58
N ASP A 100 -4.59 -10.09 -5.53
CA ASP A 100 -4.13 -10.80 -4.34
C ASP A 100 -2.66 -10.46 -4.01
N ASN A 101 -1.78 -10.43 -5.01
CA ASN A 101 -0.40 -9.96 -4.84
C ASN A 101 -0.37 -8.49 -4.39
N LEU A 102 -1.19 -7.65 -5.01
CA LEU A 102 -1.26 -6.22 -4.69
C LEU A 102 -1.76 -5.98 -3.25
N ASN A 103 -2.71 -6.78 -2.78
CA ASN A 103 -3.18 -6.77 -1.40
C ASN A 103 -2.09 -7.24 -0.43
N LYS A 104 -1.37 -8.31 -0.74
CA LYS A 104 -0.23 -8.79 0.08
C LYS A 104 0.83 -7.69 0.23
N ASP A 105 1.15 -7.01 -0.86
CA ASP A 105 2.08 -5.90 -0.88
C ASP A 105 1.58 -4.71 -0.04
N SER A 106 0.29 -4.38 -0.16
CA SER A 106 -0.35 -3.33 0.64
C SER A 106 -0.31 -3.65 2.15
N VAL A 107 -0.64 -4.89 2.53
CA VAL A 107 -0.60 -5.33 3.94
C VAL A 107 0.82 -5.28 4.48
N LEU A 108 1.81 -5.69 3.69
CA LEU A 108 3.20 -5.63 4.10
C LEU A 108 3.68 -4.19 4.28
N LEU A 109 3.34 -3.29 3.35
CA LEU A 109 3.66 -1.86 3.47
C LEU A 109 2.98 -1.23 4.69
N TYR A 110 1.71 -1.55 4.94
CA TYR A 110 0.99 -1.11 6.15
C TYR A 110 1.72 -1.54 7.43
N ASN A 111 2.17 -2.78 7.49
CA ASN A 111 2.92 -3.30 8.64
C ASN A 111 4.28 -2.62 8.80
N ILE A 112 4.99 -2.33 7.71
CA ILE A 112 6.26 -1.60 7.71
C ILE A 112 6.07 -0.19 8.28
N ILE A 113 5.07 0.56 7.77
CA ILE A 113 4.77 1.93 8.22
C ILE A 113 4.46 1.94 9.72
N ASN A 114 3.53 1.08 10.16
CA ASN A 114 3.13 1.02 11.56
C ASN A 114 4.26 0.58 12.49
N ARG A 115 5.06 -0.41 12.07
CA ARG A 115 6.21 -0.87 12.85
C ARG A 115 7.25 0.23 13.00
N PHE A 116 7.55 0.95 11.93
CA PHE A 116 8.45 2.09 11.98
C PHE A 116 7.92 3.19 12.93
N GLY A 117 6.63 3.53 12.83
CA GLY A 117 5.99 4.50 13.73
C GLY A 117 6.09 4.09 15.21
N ARG A 118 5.87 2.80 15.52
CA ARG A 118 6.03 2.27 16.88
C ARG A 118 7.46 2.38 17.40
N ILE A 119 8.44 1.96 16.59
CA ILE A 119 9.87 2.08 16.94
C ILE A 119 10.22 3.54 17.23
N TYR A 120 9.77 4.44 16.35
CA TYR A 120 10.01 5.86 16.49
C TYR A 120 9.35 6.45 17.74
N HIS A 121 8.11 6.08 18.04
CA HIS A 121 7.43 6.50 19.26
C HIS A 121 8.13 6.01 20.54
N SER A 122 8.55 4.75 20.57
CA SER A 122 9.31 4.18 21.69
C SER A 122 10.64 4.91 21.89
N TYR A 123 11.36 5.21 20.80
CA TYR A 123 12.59 6.00 20.84
C TYR A 123 12.38 7.40 21.43
N LEU A 124 11.33 8.11 21.01
CA LEU A 124 11.01 9.44 21.54
C LEU A 124 10.61 9.43 23.02
N SER A 125 10.03 8.33 23.48
CA SER A 125 9.51 8.17 24.85
C SER A 125 10.54 7.59 25.83
N TYR A 126 11.75 7.28 25.34
CA TYR A 126 12.87 6.67 26.07
C TYR A 126 13.13 7.36 27.42
N ASP A 127 13.30 8.70 27.43
CA ASP A 127 13.62 9.44 28.67
C ASP A 127 12.39 9.80 29.52
N LYS A 128 11.17 9.71 28.97
CA LYS A 128 9.96 10.26 29.61
C LYS A 128 9.11 9.20 30.32
N THR A 129 8.91 8.05 29.70
CA THR A 129 7.93 7.04 30.18
C THR A 129 8.36 5.60 29.97
N ASN A 130 9.38 5.35 29.12
CA ASN A 130 9.76 3.99 28.72
C ASN A 130 11.21 3.67 29.08
N LYS A 131 11.49 3.58 30.39
CA LYS A 131 12.85 3.30 30.92
C LYS A 131 13.38 1.91 30.54
N ASP A 132 12.50 1.00 30.12
CA ASP A 132 12.86 -0.36 29.73
C ASP A 132 13.25 -0.47 28.25
N TYR A 133 12.92 0.53 27.43
CA TYR A 133 13.30 0.54 26.02
C TYR A 133 14.79 0.88 25.92
N SER A 134 15.65 -0.07 25.57
CA SER A 134 17.10 0.17 25.48
C SER A 134 17.53 0.53 24.05
N PHE A 135 18.74 1.12 23.92
CA PHE A 135 19.36 1.31 22.59
C PHE A 135 19.56 -0.02 21.84
N GLU A 136 19.83 -1.11 22.58
CA GLU A 136 19.93 -2.46 22.01
C GLU A 136 18.58 -2.91 21.43
N GLN A 137 17.48 -2.67 22.16
CA GLN A 137 16.14 -3.00 21.69
C GLN A 137 15.77 -2.18 20.45
N PHE A 138 16.05 -0.88 20.44
CA PHE A 138 15.86 -0.03 19.26
C PHE A 138 16.63 -0.58 18.05
N THR A 139 17.89 -0.94 18.24
CA THR A 139 18.76 -1.46 17.17
C THR A 139 18.24 -2.78 16.62
N LEU A 140 17.80 -3.69 17.50
CA LEU A 140 17.21 -4.97 17.11
C LEU A 140 15.92 -4.76 16.30
N GLU A 141 15.03 -3.90 16.78
CA GLU A 141 13.76 -3.62 16.10
C GLU A 141 13.96 -2.96 14.73
N MET A 142 14.90 -2.01 14.63
CA MET A 142 15.27 -1.38 13.35
C MET A 142 15.89 -2.40 12.39
N LYS A 143 16.74 -3.31 12.86
CA LYS A 143 17.29 -4.39 12.03
C LYS A 143 16.19 -5.31 11.50
N ASN A 144 15.24 -5.69 12.35
CA ASN A 144 14.10 -6.51 11.94
C ASN A 144 13.19 -5.80 10.95
N LEU A 145 13.00 -4.48 11.10
CA LEU A 145 12.28 -3.66 10.13
C LEU A 145 13.01 -3.61 8.78
N LEU A 146 14.33 -3.41 8.79
CA LEU A 146 15.14 -3.40 7.57
C LEU A 146 15.05 -4.72 6.79
N VAL A 147 14.96 -5.86 7.47
CA VAL A 147 14.75 -7.17 6.80
C VAL A 147 13.40 -7.21 6.09
N LEU A 148 12.33 -6.72 6.73
CA LEU A 148 11.00 -6.63 6.10
C LEU A 148 11.00 -5.69 4.90
N GLU A 149 11.65 -4.53 5.04
CA GLU A 149 11.80 -3.57 3.95
C GLU A 149 12.59 -4.15 2.79
N GLN A 150 13.67 -4.88 3.04
CA GLN A 150 14.44 -5.54 1.98
C GLN A 150 13.61 -6.60 1.25
N PHE A 151 12.80 -7.39 1.99
CA PHE A 151 11.91 -8.35 1.38
C PHE A 151 10.86 -7.67 0.48
N PHE A 152 10.30 -6.54 0.93
CA PHE A 152 9.28 -5.82 0.20
C PHE A 152 9.84 -5.00 -0.98
N PHE A 153 10.97 -4.33 -0.80
CA PHE A 153 11.53 -3.39 -1.77
C PHE A 153 12.48 -4.01 -2.79
N LYS A 154 12.96 -5.25 -2.60
CA LYS A 154 13.68 -5.99 -3.65
C LYS A 154 12.76 -6.67 -4.66
N LYS A 155 11.47 -6.82 -4.32
CA LYS A 155 10.49 -7.56 -5.14
C LYS A 155 9.83 -6.69 -6.21
N ASN A 156 10.00 -5.37 -6.11
CA ASN A 156 9.41 -4.31 -6.93
C ASN A 156 10.52 -3.38 -7.41
#